data_AF-A0A815LB29-F1
#
_entry.id   AF-A0A815LB29-F1
#
_cell.length_a   1.000
_cell.length_b   1.000
_cell.length_c   1.000
_cell.angle_alpha   90.00
_cell.angle_beta   90.00
_cell.angle_gamma   90.00
#
_symmetry.space_group_name_H-M   'P 1'
#
loop_
_entity.id
_entity.type
_entity.pdbx_description
1 polymer ?
#
loop_
_entity_poly.entity_id
_entity_poly.type
_entity_poly.pdbx_seq_one_letter_code
_entity_poly.pdbx_strand_id
1 'polypeptide(L)'
;MDDEQEYQFNVKELYTDCYYYSGSSYENKHESDKAIEYVLMAANLKERFFPDIPSHYCTLAKCYRFIATKYDQMSNYDEAITFYNKYLEKMEKHPEDEFPSLGIHNHSSEIL
;
A
#
# COMPACT_ATOMS: atom_id res chain seq x y z
N MET A 1 -6.24 24.80 6.98
CA MET A 1 -7.18 23.78 7.48
C MET A 1 -7.64 24.29 8.83
N ASP A 2 -8.95 24.29 9.12
CA ASP A 2 -9.41 24.61 10.47
C ASP A 2 -9.18 23.43 11.43
N ASP A 3 -9.23 23.68 12.74
CA ASP A 3 -8.92 22.66 13.77
C ASP A 3 -9.79 21.39 13.61
N GLU A 4 -11.03 21.55 13.13
CA GLU A 4 -11.96 20.44 12.91
C GLU A 4 -11.55 19.60 11.70
N GLN A 5 -11.20 20.22 10.58
CA GLN A 5 -10.71 19.52 9.39
C GLN A 5 -9.39 18.79 9.66
N GLU A 6 -8.48 19.39 10.44
CA GLU A 6 -7.23 18.76 10.84
C GLU A 6 -7.47 17.53 11.71
N TYR A 7 -8.37 17.66 12.69
CA TYR A 7 -8.80 16.53 13.52
C TYR A 7 -9.38 15.39 12.66
N GLN A 8 -10.29 15.70 11.72
CA GLN A 8 -10.89 14.69 10.85
C GLN A 8 -9.87 14.04 9.91
N PHE A 9 -8.87 14.79 9.44
CA PHE A 9 -7.76 14.25 8.65
C PHE A 9 -6.97 13.23 9.48
N ASN A 10 -6.53 13.61 10.68
CA ASN A 10 -5.74 12.76 11.57
C ASN A 10 -6.50 11.49 11.98
N VAL A 11 -7.81 11.60 12.21
CA VAL A 11 -8.66 10.42 12.51
C VAL A 11 -8.69 9.45 11.35
N LYS A 12 -8.84 9.93 10.10
CA LYS A 12 -8.84 9.08 8.91
C LYS A 12 -7.48 8.41 8.70
N GLU A 13 -6.39 9.13 8.95
CA GLU A 13 -5.03 8.60 8.83
C GLU A 13 -4.82 7.45 9.83
N LEU A 14 -5.14 7.70 11.11
CA LEU A 14 -5.05 6.70 12.16
C LEU A 14 -5.88 5.45 11.84
N TYR A 15 -7.13 5.63 11.39
CA TYR A 15 -8.03 4.52 11.06
C TYR A 15 -7.48 3.65 9.94
N THR A 16 -6.86 4.28 8.95
CA THR A 16 -6.28 3.61 7.79
C THR A 16 -5.06 2.78 8.18
N ASP A 17 -4.19 3.32 9.03
CA ASP A 17 -3.01 2.61 9.51
C ASP A 17 -3.39 1.47 10.47
N CYS A 18 -4.41 1.65 11.31
CA CYS A 18 -4.96 0.57 12.13
C CYS A 18 -5.36 -0.64 11.29
N TYR A 19 -6.06 -0.44 10.16
CA TYR A 19 -6.41 -1.55 9.28
C TYR A 19 -5.19 -2.24 8.67
N TYR A 20 -4.17 -1.48 8.27
CA TYR A 20 -2.92 -2.06 7.77
C TYR A 20 -2.24 -2.93 8.83
N TYR A 21 -2.13 -2.45 10.07
CA TYR A 21 -1.52 -3.21 11.17
C TYR A 21 -2.38 -4.41 11.60
N SER A 22 -3.70 -4.31 11.55
CA SER A 22 -4.59 -5.46 11.75
C SER A 22 -4.34 -6.53 10.69
N GLY A 23 -4.25 -6.14 9.41
CA GLY A 23 -3.91 -7.06 8.33
C GLY A 23 -2.56 -7.76 8.54
N SER A 24 -1.53 -7.01 8.91
CA SER A 24 -0.21 -7.58 9.27
C SER A 24 -0.28 -8.52 10.46
N SER A 25 -1.14 -8.25 11.44
CA SER A 25 -1.32 -9.13 12.61
C SER A 25 -2.04 -10.43 12.23
N TYR A 26 -3.04 -10.38 11.35
CA TYR A 26 -3.69 -11.58 10.82
C TYR A 26 -2.75 -12.43 9.97
N GLU A 27 -1.86 -11.80 9.21
CA GLU A 27 -0.81 -12.50 8.48
C GLU A 27 0.11 -13.28 9.44
N ASN A 28 0.55 -12.64 10.53
CA ASN A 28 1.36 -13.29 11.56
C ASN A 28 0.62 -14.43 12.28
N LYS A 29 -0.72 -14.44 12.22
CA LYS A 29 -1.57 -15.54 12.71
C LYS A 29 -1.87 -16.60 11.64
N HIS A 30 -1.29 -16.47 10.44
CA HIS A 30 -1.56 -17.33 9.28
C HIS A 30 -3.02 -17.30 8.79
N GLU A 31 -3.78 -16.25 9.13
CA GLU A 31 -5.16 -16.04 8.66
C GLU A 31 -5.15 -15.17 7.38
N SER A 32 -4.69 -15.78 6.28
CA SER A 32 -4.41 -15.06 5.01
C SER A 32 -5.62 -14.30 4.46
N ASP A 33 -6.82 -14.88 4.48
CA ASP A 33 -8.03 -14.25 3.94
C ASP A 33 -8.36 -12.93 4.66
N LYS A 34 -8.27 -12.93 6.00
CA LYS A 34 -8.49 -11.72 6.80
C LYS A 34 -7.35 -10.72 6.61
N ALA A 35 -6.12 -11.20 6.48
CA ALA A 35 -5.00 -10.32 6.20
C ALA A 35 -5.22 -9.54 4.89
N ILE A 36 -5.65 -10.23 3.82
CA ILE A 36 -6.01 -9.60 2.54
C ILE A 36 -7.17 -8.61 2.73
N GLU A 37 -8.24 -9.01 3.41
CA GLU A 37 -9.41 -8.15 3.65
C GLU A 37 -9.03 -6.82 4.30
N TYR A 38 -8.28 -6.88 5.41
CA TYR A 38 -7.89 -5.69 6.16
C TYR A 38 -6.90 -4.81 5.40
N VAL A 39 -5.93 -5.39 4.71
CA VAL A 39 -4.98 -4.62 3.88
C VAL A 39 -5.70 -3.99 2.69
N LEU A 40 -6.71 -4.65 2.11
CA LEU A 40 -7.53 -4.09 1.04
C LEU A 40 -8.38 -2.91 1.54
N MET A 41 -8.96 -3.00 2.74
CA MET A 41 -9.65 -1.87 3.37
C MET A 41 -8.71 -0.68 3.56
N ALA A 42 -7.49 -0.92 4.06
CA ALA A 42 -6.49 0.14 4.20
C ALA A 42 -6.13 0.79 2.85
N ALA A 43 -5.92 -0.02 1.80
CA ALA A 43 -5.63 0.48 0.47
C ALA A 43 -6.77 1.37 -0.08
N ASN A 44 -8.03 0.91 0.02
CA ASN A 44 -9.20 1.65 -0.43
C ASN A 44 -9.37 2.98 0.30
N LEU A 45 -9.10 3.02 1.61
CA LEU A 45 -9.17 4.25 2.40
C LEU A 45 -8.06 5.24 2.01
N LYS A 46 -6.83 4.75 1.76
CA LYS A 46 -5.75 5.62 1.26
C LYS A 46 -6.08 6.20 -0.11
N GLU A 47 -6.59 5.39 -1.05
CA GLU A 47 -7.02 5.90 -2.36
C GLU A 47 -8.14 6.93 -2.23
N ARG A 48 -9.08 6.73 -1.31
CA ARG A 48 -10.24 7.61 -1.16
C ARG A 48 -9.91 8.93 -0.49
N PHE A 49 -9.12 8.91 0.58
CA PHE A 49 -8.91 10.08 1.43
C PHE A 49 -7.56 10.76 1.20
N PHE A 50 -6.59 10.03 0.65
CA PHE A 50 -5.21 10.49 0.49
C PHE A 50 -4.64 10.20 -0.91
N PRO A 51 -5.39 10.46 -2.01
CA PRO A 51 -4.98 10.06 -3.36
C PRO A 51 -3.71 10.74 -3.86
N ASP A 52 -3.42 11.95 -3.35
CA ASP A 52 -2.37 12.84 -3.84
C ASP A 52 -1.32 13.21 -2.76
N ILE A 53 -1.16 12.36 -1.74
CA ILE A 53 -0.25 12.64 -0.61
C ILE A 53 1.02 11.76 -0.74
N PRO A 54 2.19 12.36 -1.01
CA PRO A 54 3.46 11.64 -1.20
C PRO A 54 3.80 10.63 -0.12
N SER A 55 3.73 11.05 1.15
CA SER A 55 4.03 10.20 2.30
C SER A 55 3.17 8.94 2.40
N HIS A 56 2.00 8.89 1.75
CA HIS A 56 1.11 7.73 1.77
C HIS A 56 1.30 6.78 0.59
N TYR A 57 1.98 7.19 -0.48
CA TYR A 57 2.24 6.32 -1.63
C TYR A 57 3.07 5.10 -1.23
N CYS A 58 4.03 5.27 -0.32
CA CYS A 58 4.83 4.18 0.24
C CYS A 58 3.97 3.10 0.91
N THR A 59 3.05 3.52 1.78
CA THR A 59 2.19 2.56 2.47
C THR A 59 1.16 1.95 1.52
N LEU A 60 0.61 2.72 0.58
CA LEU A 60 -0.33 2.19 -0.41
C LEU A 60 0.32 1.16 -1.36
N ALA A 61 1.53 1.43 -1.84
CA ALA A 61 2.31 0.49 -2.62
C ALA A 61 2.58 -0.81 -1.82
N LYS A 62 2.95 -0.68 -0.53
CA LYS A 62 3.12 -1.85 0.36
C LYS A 62 1.83 -2.68 0.47
N CYS A 63 0.66 -2.04 0.57
CA CYS A 63 -0.62 -2.76 0.57
C CYS A 63 -0.83 -3.56 -0.72
N TYR A 64 -0.64 -2.94 -1.90
CA TYR A 64 -0.81 -3.64 -3.17
C TYR A 64 0.15 -4.81 -3.34
N ARG A 65 1.43 -4.61 -3.01
CA ARG A 65 2.42 -5.68 -3.06
C ARG A 65 2.04 -6.84 -2.15
N PHE A 66 1.59 -6.54 -0.93
CA PHE A 66 1.12 -7.57 0.01
C PHE A 66 -0.03 -8.40 -0.58
N ILE A 67 -1.07 -7.72 -1.09
CA ILE A 67 -2.24 -8.37 -1.68
C ILE A 67 -1.84 -9.21 -2.90
N ALA A 68 -0.99 -8.67 -3.78
CA ALA A 68 -0.49 -9.37 -4.96
C ALA A 68 0.26 -10.65 -4.59
N THR A 69 1.18 -10.57 -3.63
CA THR A 69 1.91 -11.74 -3.13
C THR A 69 0.99 -12.78 -2.52
N LYS A 70 -0.09 -12.36 -1.84
CA LYS A 70 -1.06 -13.31 -1.29
C LYS A 70 -1.85 -14.04 -2.38
N TYR A 71 -2.30 -13.32 -3.40
CA TYR A 71 -2.98 -13.95 -4.54
C TYR A 71 -2.04 -14.87 -5.34
N ASP A 72 -0.78 -14.50 -5.49
CA ASP A 72 0.24 -15.34 -6.13
C ASP A 72 0.45 -16.65 -5.36
N GLN A 73 0.56 -16.58 -4.02
CA GLN A 73 0.63 -17.77 -3.15
C GLN A 73 -0.62 -18.67 -3.24
N MET A 74 -1.78 -18.09 -3.56
CA MET A 74 -3.04 -18.80 -3.78
C MET A 74 -3.21 -19.32 -5.21
N SER A 75 -2.24 -19.10 -6.10
CA SER A 75 -2.34 -19.40 -7.55
C SER A 75 -3.43 -18.60 -8.29
N ASN A 76 -3.87 -17.47 -7.71
CA ASN A 76 -4.80 -16.53 -8.33
C ASN A 76 -4.01 -15.47 -9.11
N TYR A 77 -3.45 -15.89 -10.24
CA TYR A 77 -2.44 -15.10 -10.95
C TYR A 77 -3.00 -13.82 -11.58
N ASP A 78 -4.25 -13.83 -12.05
CA ASP A 78 -4.85 -12.66 -12.69
C ASP A 78 -5.05 -11.51 -11.68
N GLU A 79 -5.51 -11.83 -10.47
CA GLU A 79 -5.59 -10.90 -9.36
C GLU A 79 -4.21 -10.43 -8.92
N ALA A 80 -3.25 -11.35 -8.80
CA ALA A 80 -1.88 -11.02 -8.43
C ALA A 80 -1.26 -10.00 -9.42
N ILE A 81 -1.38 -10.25 -10.72
CA ILE A 81 -0.90 -9.36 -11.79
C ILE A 81 -1.57 -7.99 -11.69
N THR A 82 -2.88 -7.95 -11.45
CA THR A 82 -3.62 -6.69 -11.30
C THR A 82 -3.06 -5.84 -10.17
N PHE A 83 -2.80 -6.44 -9.00
CA PHE A 83 -2.26 -5.72 -7.85
C PHE A 83 -0.76 -5.40 -7.99
N TYR A 84 0.03 -6.25 -8.66
CA TYR A 84 1.42 -5.92 -8.99
C TYR A 84 1.49 -4.71 -9.94
N ASN A 85 0.60 -4.62 -10.93
CA ASN A 85 0.53 -3.45 -11.81
C ASN A 85 0.16 -2.17 -11.04
N LYS A 86 -0.80 -2.24 -10.10
CA LYS A 86 -1.12 -1.11 -9.22
C LYS A 86 0.07 -0.69 -8.35
N TYR A 87 0.83 -1.65 -7.83
CA TYR A 87 2.07 -1.38 -7.10
C TYR A 87 3.08 -0.64 -7.98
N LEU A 88 3.33 -1.13 -9.20
CA LEU A 88 4.25 -0.51 -10.15
C LEU A 88 3.81 0.92 -10.52
N GLU A 89 2.52 1.14 -10.78
CA GLU A 89 1.99 2.47 -11.10
C GLU A 89 2.28 3.49 -9.98
N LYS A 90 2.16 3.08 -8.71
CA LYS A 90 2.47 3.94 -7.56
C LYS A 90 3.97 4.20 -7.41
N MET A 91 4.81 3.21 -7.71
CA MET A 91 6.27 3.37 -7.68
C MET A 91 6.79 4.25 -8.83
N GLU A 92 6.23 4.12 -10.03
CA GLU A 92 6.65 4.88 -11.21
C GLU A 92 6.29 6.36 -11.10
N LYS A 93 5.11 6.67 -10.55
CA LYS A 93 4.68 8.06 -10.32
C LYS A 93 5.51 8.77 -9.24
N HIS A 94 6.18 8.03 -8.35
CA HIS A 94 6.83 8.58 -7.15
C HIS A 94 8.18 7.87 -6.88
N PRO A 95 9.26 8.28 -7.59
CA PRO A 95 10.53 7.55 -7.56
C PRO A 95 11.33 7.69 -6.26
N GLU A 96 11.84 6.55 -5.81
CA GLU A 96 13.04 6.22 -5.00
C GLU A 96 13.32 6.94 -3.66
N ASP A 97 13.27 8.26 -3.56
CA ASP A 97 13.63 8.98 -2.32
C ASP A 97 12.60 8.80 -1.19
N GLU A 98 11.37 8.38 -1.52
CA GLU A 98 10.28 8.11 -0.58
C GLU A 98 10.11 6.62 -0.22
N PHE A 99 10.94 5.74 -0.80
CA PHE A 99 10.84 4.28 -0.64
C PHE A 99 12.13 3.58 -0.17
N PRO A 100 12.86 4.09 0.85
CA PRO A 100 14.13 3.51 1.29
C PRO A 100 14.04 2.05 1.74
N SER A 101 12.86 1.56 2.13
CA SER A 101 12.67 0.17 2.58
C SER A 101 12.61 -0.89 1.46
N LEU A 102 12.49 -0.49 0.19
CA LEU A 102 12.32 -1.44 -0.91
C LEU A 102 13.64 -1.87 -1.57
N GLY A 103 14.77 -1.21 -1.27
CA GLY A 103 16.10 -1.63 -1.72
C GLY A 103 16.26 -1.70 -3.25
N ILE A 104 15.34 -1.08 -4.01
CA ILE A 104 15.42 -1.00 -5.46
C ILE A 104 16.36 0.18 -5.77
N HIS A 105 17.66 -0.04 -5.61
CA HIS A 105 18.65 0.82 -6.26
C HIS A 105 18.60 0.47 -7.74
N ASN A 106 17.72 1.12 -8.50
CA ASN A 106 18.00 1.22 -9.92
C ASN A 106 19.22 2.14 -10.00
N HIS A 107 20.40 1.56 -10.22
CA HIS A 107 21.38 2.28 -10.99
C HIS A 107 20.68 2.62 -12.29
N SER A 108 20.27 3.89 -12.40
CA SER A 108 20.09 4.63 -13.64
C SER A 108 21.39 4.51 -14.43
N SER A 109 21.59 3.33 -14.99
CA SER A 109 22.44 3.13 -16.14
C SER A 109 21.69 3.83 -17.24
N GLU A 110 22.15 5.05 -17.51
CA GLU A 110 21.93 5.80 -18.73
C GLU A 110 21.45 4.90 -19.88
N ILE A 111 20.20 5.09 -20.29
CA ILE A 111 19.80 4.80 -21.67
C ILE A 111 19.58 6.18 -22.30
N LEU A 112 20.70 6.77 -22.75
CA LEU A 112 20.76 7.70 -23.88
C LEU A 112 21.53 7.01 -25.01
#